data_AF-A0A9J6GG98-F1
#
_entry.id   AF-A0A9J6GG98-F1
#
_cell.length_a   1.000
_cell.length_b   1.000
_cell.length_c   1.000
_cell.angle_alpha   90.00
_cell.angle_beta   90.00
_cell.angle_gamma   90.00
#
_symmetry.space_group_name_H-M   'P 1'
#
loop_
_entity.id
_entity.type
_entity.pdbx_description
1 polymer ?
#
loop_
_entity_poly.entity_id
_entity_poly.type
_entity_poly.pdbx_seq_one_letter_code
_entity_poly.pdbx_strand_id
1 'polypeptide(L)'
;MVQSLTTASRAFAALKGIVESPSLLRDLTHTAPAAQTFSLEFFHSVLIHFAPKSNAFTQGVTKARTRLGVLHFNENVSPEQAETQDGIKRYKIKSSKSRKGHYTACPVKEDRSYSTCQ
;
A
#
# COMPACT_ATOMS: atom_id res chain seq x y z
N MET A 1 -4.65 -15.90 36.15
CA MET A 1 -3.18 -15.95 36.34
C MET A 1 -2.53 -15.67 34.99
N VAL A 2 -1.95 -14.48 34.80
CA VAL A 2 -1.13 -14.18 33.62
C VAL A 2 0.27 -14.66 33.95
N GLN A 3 0.72 -15.76 33.33
CA GLN A 3 2.09 -16.23 33.53
C GLN A 3 3.04 -15.22 32.88
N SER A 4 3.85 -14.56 33.69
CA SER A 4 4.89 -13.63 33.24
C SER A 4 5.99 -14.38 32.48
N LEU A 5 6.35 -13.89 31.29
CA LEU A 5 7.48 -14.38 30.50
C LEU A 5 8.80 -14.02 31.21
N THR A 6 9.24 -14.88 32.12
CA THR A 6 10.57 -14.80 32.72
C THR A 6 11.61 -15.42 31.79
N THR A 7 12.83 -14.88 31.78
CA THR A 7 13.93 -15.28 30.86
C THR A 7 14.29 -16.78 30.94
N ALA A 8 14.01 -17.41 32.08
CA ALA A 8 14.23 -18.84 32.32
C ALA A 8 13.07 -19.74 31.84
N SER A 9 11.95 -19.16 31.39
CA SER A 9 10.79 -19.92 30.95
C SER A 9 11.04 -20.57 29.59
N ARG A 10 10.60 -21.82 29.43
CA ARG A 10 10.62 -22.54 28.15
C ARG A 10 9.86 -21.79 27.04
N ALA A 11 8.82 -21.03 27.40
CA ALA A 11 8.09 -20.18 26.48
C ALA A 11 8.96 -19.02 25.96
N PHE A 12 9.82 -18.44 26.81
CA PHE A 12 10.75 -17.38 26.41
C PHE A 12 11.83 -17.90 25.46
N ALA A 13 12.39 -19.09 25.72
CA ALA A 13 13.36 -19.71 24.82
C ALA A 13 12.77 -20.04 23.44
N ALA A 14 11.53 -20.55 23.39
CA ALA A 14 10.82 -20.82 22.14
C ALA A 14 10.54 -19.52 21.36
N LEU A 15 10.07 -18.48 22.03
CA LEU A 15 9.84 -17.16 21.41
C LEU A 15 11.14 -16.58 20.84
N LYS A 16 12.23 -16.66 21.61
CA LYS A 16 13.55 -16.18 21.20
C LYS A 16 14.01 -16.86 19.91
N GLY A 17 13.88 -18.18 19.81
CA GLY A 17 14.24 -18.92 18.59
C GLY A 17 13.42 -18.51 17.35
N ILE A 18 12.16 -18.13 17.53
CA ILE A 18 11.30 -17.63 16.44
C ILE A 18 11.72 -16.23 16.01
N VAL A 19 11.92 -15.32 16.96
CA VAL A 19 12.27 -13.91 16.71
C VAL A 19 13.67 -13.78 16.10
N GLU A 20 14.62 -14.62 16.51
CA GLU A 20 15.99 -14.64 15.98
C GLU A 20 16.13 -15.46 14.68
N SER A 21 15.04 -16.03 14.17
CA SER A 21 15.11 -16.86 12.96
C SER A 21 15.55 -16.02 11.74
N PRO A 22 16.52 -16.51 10.94
CA PRO A 22 17.04 -15.76 9.80
C PRO A 22 15.98 -15.54 8.70
N SER A 23 14.99 -16.43 8.60
CA SER A 23 13.83 -16.24 7.73
C SER A 23 13.00 -15.04 8.14
N LEU A 24 12.66 -14.93 9.43
CA LEU A 24 11.84 -13.83 9.93
C LEU A 24 12.56 -12.49 9.80
N LEU A 25 13.86 -12.44 10.09
CA LEU A 25 14.65 -11.21 9.93
C LEU A 25 14.70 -10.76 8.46
N ARG A 26 14.86 -11.68 7.50
CA ARG A 26 14.78 -11.34 6.06
C ARG A 26 13.40 -10.82 5.68
N ASP A 27 12.34 -11.49 6.11
CA ASP A 27 10.97 -11.05 5.83
C ASP A 27 10.67 -9.68 6.47
N LEU A 28 11.21 -9.43 7.67
CA LEU A 28 11.09 -8.14 8.35
C LEU A 28 11.75 -7.02 7.55
N THR A 29 12.91 -7.27 6.92
CA THR A 29 13.54 -6.27 6.04
C THR A 29 12.70 -5.94 4.81
N HIS A 30 11.98 -6.92 4.26
CA HIS A 30 11.08 -6.71 3.11
C HIS A 30 9.75 -6.06 3.49
N THR A 31 9.29 -6.23 4.73
CA THR A 31 8.05 -5.63 5.24
C THR A 31 8.28 -4.28 5.90
N ALA A 32 9.54 -3.90 6.14
CA ALA A 32 9.90 -2.60 6.67
C ALA A 32 9.39 -1.48 5.75
N PRO A 33 8.71 -0.45 6.28
CA PRO A 33 8.17 0.65 5.48
C PRO A 33 9.22 1.37 4.62
N ALA A 34 10.48 1.41 5.09
CA ALA A 34 11.59 2.03 4.37
C ALA A 34 11.96 1.33 3.05
N ALA A 35 11.68 0.03 2.92
CA ALA A 35 11.92 -0.74 1.70
C ALA A 35 10.72 -0.74 0.75
N GLN A 36 9.56 -0.19 1.16
CA GLN A 36 8.33 -0.23 0.38
C GLN A 36 8.29 0.89 -0.66
N THR A 37 8.46 0.54 -1.94
CA THR A 37 8.43 1.48 -3.08
C THR A 37 7.03 1.85 -3.57
N PHE A 38 5.98 1.29 -2.97
CA PHE A 38 4.59 1.41 -3.44
C PHE A 38 4.16 2.87 -3.67
N SER A 39 4.44 3.77 -2.73
CA SER A 39 4.04 5.18 -2.85
C SER A 39 4.77 5.89 -3.99
N LEU A 40 6.06 5.59 -4.16
CA LEU A 40 6.90 6.15 -5.22
C LEU A 40 6.49 5.63 -6.61
N GLU A 41 6.21 4.33 -6.72
CA GLU A 41 5.68 3.72 -7.95
C GLU A 41 4.31 4.28 -8.31
N PHE A 42 3.44 4.48 -7.32
CA PHE A 42 2.14 5.09 -7.51
C PHE A 42 2.26 6.54 -8.01
N PHE A 43 3.11 7.35 -7.37
CA PHE A 43 3.41 8.71 -7.81
C PHE A 43 3.93 8.76 -9.26
N HIS A 44 4.83 7.84 -9.61
CA HIS A 44 5.37 7.76 -10.97
C HIS A 44 4.28 7.42 -12.00
N SER A 45 3.38 6.49 -11.69
CA SER A 45 2.24 6.16 -12.54
C SER A 45 1.30 7.35 -12.75
N VAL A 46 1.04 8.13 -11.70
CA VAL A 46 0.25 9.38 -11.79
C VAL A 46 0.95 10.39 -12.70
N LEU A 47 2.25 10.62 -12.53
CA LEU A 47 3.01 11.53 -13.39
C LEU A 47 3.02 11.09 -14.86
N ILE A 48 3.16 9.81 -15.15
CA ILE A 48 3.09 9.30 -16.53
C ILE A 48 1.70 9.56 -17.13
N HIS A 49 0.64 9.38 -16.36
CA HIS A 49 -0.73 9.61 -16.83
C HIS A 49 -0.97 11.09 -17.17
N PHE A 50 -0.56 12.01 -16.28
CA PHE A 50 -0.77 13.44 -16.50
C PHE A 50 0.25 14.06 -17.43
N ALA A 51 1.51 13.65 -17.44
CA ALA A 51 2.59 14.25 -18.24
C ALA A 51 3.42 13.15 -18.93
N PRO A 52 2.83 12.44 -19.91
CA PRO A 52 3.56 11.40 -20.63
C PRO A 52 4.72 12.00 -21.43
N LYS A 53 5.91 11.42 -21.29
CA LYS A 53 7.12 11.85 -22.01
C LYS A 53 7.00 11.71 -23.54
N SER A 54 6.15 10.79 -24.00
CA SER A 54 5.89 10.56 -25.43
C SER A 54 5.22 11.74 -26.12
N ASN A 55 4.58 12.63 -25.37
CA ASN A 55 3.83 13.73 -25.95
C ASN A 55 4.70 14.98 -25.89
N ALA A 56 5.09 15.47 -27.06
CA ALA A 56 5.81 16.73 -27.18
C ALA A 56 4.88 17.89 -26.83
N PHE A 57 5.12 18.51 -25.67
CA PHE A 57 4.42 19.72 -25.23
C PHE A 57 5.43 20.84 -24.97
N THR A 58 4.95 22.08 -25.03
CA THR A 58 5.74 23.22 -24.59
C THR A 58 6.07 23.08 -23.10
N GLN A 59 7.20 23.65 -22.68
CA GLN A 59 7.64 23.57 -21.28
C GLN A 59 6.56 24.09 -20.29
N GLY A 60 5.78 25.10 -20.69
CA GLY A 60 4.68 25.63 -19.88
C GLY A 60 3.55 24.61 -19.65
N VAL A 61 3.13 23.92 -20.71
CA VAL A 61 2.08 22.89 -20.63
C VAL A 61 2.56 21.69 -19.81
N THR A 62 3.81 21.24 -20.01
CA THR A 62 4.39 20.16 -19.20
C THR A 62 4.43 20.53 -17.72
N LYS A 63 4.82 21.77 -17.37
CA LYS A 63 4.80 22.26 -15.98
C LYS A 63 3.39 22.25 -15.38
N ALA A 64 2.38 22.71 -16.12
CA ALA A 64 1.00 22.72 -15.65
C ALA A 64 0.48 21.29 -15.41
N ARG A 65 0.74 20.37 -16.33
CA ARG A 65 0.33 18.96 -16.24
C ARG A 65 1.01 18.22 -15.08
N THR A 66 2.30 18.46 -14.85
CA THR A 66 3.01 17.92 -13.68
C THR A 66 2.41 18.43 -12.37
N ARG A 67 2.09 19.74 -12.29
CA ARG A 67 1.43 20.30 -11.10
C ARG A 67 0.08 19.66 -10.83
N LEU A 68 -0.72 19.45 -11.87
CA LEU A 68 -2.00 18.74 -11.76
C LEU A 68 -1.82 17.31 -11.25
N GLY A 69 -0.83 16.58 -11.76
CA GLY A 69 -0.50 15.24 -11.28
C GLY A 69 -0.07 15.21 -9.80
N VAL A 70 0.69 16.20 -9.33
CA VAL A 70 1.07 16.34 -7.92
C VAL A 70 -0.15 16.61 -7.04
N LEU A 71 -1.04 17.53 -7.46
CA LEU A 71 -2.27 17.82 -6.72
C LEU A 71 -3.15 16.57 -6.61
N HIS A 72 -3.36 15.87 -7.73
CA HIS A 72 -4.12 14.63 -7.76
C HIS A 72 -3.49 13.56 -6.85
N PHE A 73 -2.16 13.43 -6.82
CA PHE A 73 -1.49 12.49 -5.91
C PHE A 73 -1.73 12.84 -4.44
N ASN A 74 -1.61 14.12 -4.07
CA ASN A 74 -1.82 14.56 -2.69
C ASN A 74 -3.24 14.27 -2.20
N GLU A 75 -4.24 14.45 -3.06
CA GLU A 75 -5.65 14.15 -2.74
C GLU A 75 -5.91 12.63 -2.63
N ASN A 76 -5.19 11.81 -3.40
CA ASN A 76 -5.49 10.38 -3.56
C ASN A 76 -4.46 9.43 -2.92
N VAL A 77 -3.49 9.92 -2.13
CA VAL A 77 -2.41 9.08 -1.57
C VAL A 77 -2.93 8.03 -0.59
N SER A 78 -4.02 8.32 0.12
CA SER A 78 -4.62 7.42 1.10
C SER A 78 -6.15 7.49 1.01
N PRO A 79 -6.74 6.86 -0.02
CA PRO A 79 -8.19 6.78 -0.14
C PRO A 79 -8.75 5.94 1.01
N GLU A 80 -9.88 6.38 1.55
CA GLU A 80 -10.61 5.64 2.57
C GLU A 80 -11.14 4.31 2.00
N GLN A 81 -11.55 3.42 2.90
CA GLN A 81 -12.20 2.18 2.50
C GLN A 81 -13.56 2.52 1.90
N ALA A 82 -13.84 2.00 0.72
CA ALA A 82 -15.09 2.25 0.04
C ALA A 82 -16.26 1.69 0.84
N GLU A 83 -17.32 2.47 0.97
CA GLU A 83 -18.56 2.06 1.63
C GLU A 83 -19.66 1.82 0.57
N THR A 84 -20.64 1.01 0.93
CA THR A 84 -21.89 0.82 0.16
C THR A 84 -22.85 1.97 0.50
N GLN A 85 -23.92 2.16 -0.26
CA GLN A 85 -24.95 3.17 0.04
C GLN A 85 -25.52 3.03 1.46
N ASP A 86 -25.50 1.82 2.01
CA ASP A 86 -25.92 1.50 3.38
C ASP A 86 -24.83 1.74 4.45
N GLY A 87 -23.70 2.37 4.11
CA GLY A 87 -22.57 2.61 5.03
C GLY A 87 -21.73 1.36 5.35
N ILE A 88 -21.93 0.26 4.63
CA ILE A 88 -21.19 -0.99 4.87
C ILE A 88 -19.89 -1.01 4.07
N LYS A 89 -18.77 -1.17 4.79
CA LYS A 89 -17.42 -1.30 4.23
C LYS A 89 -17.31 -2.43 3.21
N ARG A 90 -16.79 -2.12 2.02
CA ARG A 90 -16.65 -3.06 0.90
C ARG A 90 -15.34 -3.84 0.99
N TYR A 91 -15.43 -5.13 0.71
CA TYR A 91 -14.30 -6.07 0.65
C TYR A 91 -14.31 -6.82 -0.67
N LYS A 92 -13.11 -7.13 -1.18
CA LYS A 92 -12.92 -8.00 -2.33
C LYS A 92 -12.10 -9.21 -1.95
N ILE A 93 -12.47 -10.35 -2.49
CA ILE A 93 -11.72 -11.59 -2.30
C ILE A 93 -10.53 -11.58 -3.25
N LYS A 94 -9.32 -11.76 -2.73
CA LYS A 94 -8.09 -11.92 -3.51
C LYS A 94 -7.45 -13.27 -3.18
N SER A 95 -6.94 -13.95 -4.20
CA SER A 95 -6.04 -15.09 -4.04
C SER A 95 -4.65 -14.70 -4.53
N SER A 96 -3.60 -15.01 -3.76
CA SER A 96 -2.23 -14.81 -4.27
C SER A 96 -1.91 -15.88 -5.31
N LYS A 97 -1.16 -15.52 -6.36
CA LYS A 97 -0.74 -16.49 -7.39
C LYS A 97 0.08 -17.64 -6.80
N SER A 98 0.86 -17.36 -5.76
CA SER A 98 1.70 -18.32 -5.04
C SER A 98 0.90 -19.26 -4.13
N ARG A 99 -0.27 -18.84 -3.61
CA ARG A 99 -1.14 -19.65 -2.74
C ARG A 99 -2.50 -19.86 -3.38
N LYS A 100 -2.51 -20.56 -4.53
CA LYS A 100 -3.73 -20.90 -5.25
C LYS A 100 -4.67 -21.72 -4.34
N GLY A 101 -5.93 -21.28 -4.21
CA GLY A 101 -6.92 -21.90 -3.32
C GLY A 101 -7.06 -21.24 -1.95
N HIS A 102 -6.13 -20.36 -1.55
CA HIS A 102 -6.28 -19.54 -0.35
C HIS A 102 -6.84 -18.16 -0.71
N TYR A 103 -8.01 -17.87 -0.15
CA TYR A 103 -8.72 -16.61 -0.36
C TYR A 103 -8.55 -15.69 0.84
N THR A 104 -8.28 -14.42 0.58
CA THR A 104 -8.18 -13.38 1.61
C THR A 104 -9.10 -12.24 1.25
N ALA A 105 -9.93 -11.81 2.20
CA ALA A 105 -10.72 -10.59 2.07
C ALA A 105 -9.80 -9.37 2.22
N CYS A 106 -9.76 -8.52 1.20
CA CYS A 106 -9.02 -7.28 1.21
C CYS A 106 -9.99 -6.09 1.12
N PRO A 107 -9.78 -5.00 1.89
CA PRO A 107 -10.60 -3.82 1.78
C PRO A 107 -10.53 -3.26 0.36
N VAL A 108 -11.69 -2.85 -0.17
CA VAL A 108 -11.77 -2.10 -1.43
C VAL A 108 -11.58 -0.64 -1.07
N LYS A 109 -10.60 0.03 -1.68
CA LYS A 109 -10.43 1.48 -1.52
C LYS A 109 -11.43 2.19 -2.43
N GLU A 110 -11.84 3.38 -2.03
CA GLU A 110 -12.70 4.23 -2.86
C GLU A 110 -12.05 4.52 -4.22
N ASP A 111 -12.89 4.72 -5.23
CA ASP A 111 -12.44 5.14 -6.54
C ASP A 111 -11.87 6.57 -6.45
N ARG A 112 -10.94 6.89 -7.35
CA ARG A 112 -10.28 8.20 -7.33
C ARG A 112 -11.28 9.29 -7.69
N SER A 113 -11.32 10.36 -6.91
CA SER A 113 -12.06 11.57 -7.26
C SER A 113 -11.34 12.28 -8.41
N TYR A 114 -12.05 12.52 -9.52
CA TYR A 114 -11.60 13.35 -10.65
C TYR A 114 -12.41 14.64 -10.78
N SER A 115 -13.08 15.08 -9.71
CA SER A 115 -14.01 16.21 -9.71
C SER A 115 -13.38 17.54 -10.11
N THR A 116 -12.06 17.64 -10.18
CA THR A 116 -11.33 18.86 -10.58
C THR A 116 -11.22 19.08 -12.10
N CYS A 117 -11.87 18.24 -12.93
CA CYS A 117 -11.99 18.47 -14.37
C CYS A 117 -13.45 18.25 -14.83
N GLN A 118 -14.32 19.18 -14.49
CA GLN A 118 -15.54 19.48 -15.26
C GLN A 118 -15.50 20.93 -15.71
#